data_AF-A0A3C1YTJ8-F1
#
_entry.id   AF-A0A3C1YTJ8-F1
#
_cell.length_a   1.000
_cell.length_b   1.000
_cell.length_c   1.000
_cell.angle_alpha   90.00
_cell.angle_beta   90.00
_cell.angle_gamma   90.00
#
_symmetry.space_group_name_H-M   'P 1'
#
loop_
_entity.id
_entity.type
_entity.pdbx_description
1 polymer ?
#
loop_
_entity_poly.entity_id
_entity_poly.type
_entity_poly.pdbx_seq_one_letter_code
_entity_poly.pdbx_strand_id
1 'polypeptide(L)'
;RAIRDAAANLNPSYVVSLRGKLDAAEITRRLVSLGVRFSLIDSVIAKGSTLNLTPLFGDSARMIADQLKLPVKRVIPYLDSLQYPVSSIDVIFCPISNSHEIGVLSSQLTYYNINATVLGSGEWNDANELDINKRYTNGVIFGSDRWIERNEQTNRIFSKYAQRYSKTISDNVMFGYDVMSLIIHQFRDGVLTREQLAEALKTVTEFTGIRNTISLTKDRANSSLHILEYKNGAISKLQTYSYQ
;
A
#
# COMPACT_ATOMS: atom_id res chain seq x y z
N ARG A 1 -2.79 14.83 7.29
CA ARG A 1 -3.31 15.47 8.53
C ARG A 1 -4.82 15.40 8.59
N ALA A 2 -5.55 16.07 7.69
CA ALA A 2 -7.03 16.01 7.62
C ALA A 2 -7.62 14.58 7.60
N ILE A 3 -7.00 13.67 6.83
CA ILE A 3 -7.42 12.25 6.76
C ILE A 3 -7.27 11.52 8.12
N ARG A 4 -6.20 11.83 8.86
CA ARG A 4 -5.90 11.20 10.16
C ARG A 4 -6.73 11.80 11.29
N ASP A 5 -6.99 13.10 11.23
CA ASP A 5 -7.84 13.79 12.19
C ASP A 5 -9.30 13.27 12.11
N ALA A 6 -9.75 12.89 10.91
CA ALA A 6 -11.05 12.23 10.70
C ALA A 6 -11.08 10.79 11.25
N ALA A 7 -10.00 10.02 11.09
CA ALA A 7 -9.91 8.65 11.58
C ALA A 7 -9.77 8.56 13.12
N ALA A 8 -9.16 9.57 13.76
CA ALA A 8 -8.83 9.55 15.17
C ALA A 8 -9.98 9.92 16.12
N ASN A 9 -11.20 10.22 15.62
CA ASN A 9 -12.38 10.61 16.44
C ASN A 9 -12.01 11.58 17.58
N LEU A 10 -11.19 12.58 17.28
CA LEU A 10 -10.60 13.43 18.31
C LEU A 10 -11.67 14.35 18.91
N ASN A 11 -12.18 13.97 20.08
CA ASN A 11 -13.00 14.87 20.88
C ASN A 11 -12.14 16.06 21.32
N PRO A 12 -12.60 17.30 21.05
CA PRO A 12 -11.84 18.47 21.46
C PRO A 12 -11.71 18.52 22.98
N SER A 13 -10.48 18.79 23.45
CA SER A 13 -10.24 19.02 24.87
C SER A 13 -10.53 20.48 25.24
N TYR A 14 -11.12 20.71 26.40
CA TYR A 14 -11.40 22.05 26.92
C TYR A 14 -10.42 22.38 28.03
N VAL A 15 -9.60 23.41 27.86
CA VAL A 15 -8.60 23.80 28.87
C VAL A 15 -8.89 25.18 29.44
N VAL A 16 -8.74 25.34 30.75
CA VAL A 16 -8.84 26.64 31.43
C VAL A 16 -7.43 27.10 31.81
N SER A 17 -7.09 28.33 31.46
CA SER A 17 -5.87 28.97 31.98
C SER A 17 -6.13 29.48 33.38
N LEU A 18 -5.34 29.01 34.35
CA LEU A 18 -5.37 29.52 35.72
C LEU A 18 -4.36 30.68 35.92
N ARG A 19 -3.84 31.24 34.83
CA ARG A 19 -2.85 32.32 34.83
C ARG A 19 -3.46 33.61 34.24
N GLY A 20 -3.69 34.62 35.09
CA GLY A 20 -4.00 36.01 34.71
C GLY A 20 -5.43 36.53 34.98
N LYS A 21 -5.50 37.84 35.29
CA LYS A 21 -6.58 38.87 35.43
C LYS A 21 -8.08 38.55 35.64
N LEU A 22 -8.58 37.33 35.44
CA LEU A 22 -9.81 36.88 36.09
C LEU A 22 -9.43 36.15 37.38
N ASP A 23 -10.17 36.42 38.44
CA ASP A 23 -9.86 36.01 39.80
C ASP A 23 -9.67 34.49 39.87
N ALA A 24 -8.42 34.02 39.92
CA ALA A 24 -8.11 32.59 40.01
C ALA A 24 -8.82 31.95 41.22
N ALA A 25 -9.12 32.75 42.24
CA ALA A 25 -9.96 32.37 43.38
C ALA A 25 -11.41 32.08 42.98
N GLU A 26 -11.99 32.84 42.05
CA GLU A 26 -13.35 32.63 41.55
C GLU A 26 -13.44 31.36 40.69
N ILE A 27 -12.48 31.13 39.81
CA ILE A 27 -12.39 29.89 39.01
C ILE A 27 -12.21 28.69 39.94
N THR A 28 -11.36 28.81 40.96
CA THR A 28 -11.15 27.76 41.97
C THR A 28 -12.43 27.47 42.74
N ARG A 29 -13.16 28.50 43.20
CA ARG A 29 -14.44 28.33 43.91
C ARG A 29 -15.46 27.59 43.06
N ARG A 30 -15.59 27.96 41.78
CA ARG A 30 -16.51 27.31 40.83
C ARG A 30 -16.14 25.85 40.60
N LEU A 31 -14.87 25.52 40.42
CA LEU A 31 -14.41 24.14 40.22
C LEU A 31 -14.55 23.28 41.49
N VAL A 32 -14.26 23.83 42.67
CA VAL A 32 -14.46 23.13 43.95
C VAL A 32 -15.94 22.84 44.20
N SER A 33 -16.84 23.75 43.81
CA SER A 33 -18.30 23.54 43.92
C SER A 33 -18.82 22.35 43.09
N LEU A 34 -18.05 21.92 42.09
CA LEU A 34 -18.33 20.73 41.27
C LEU A 34 -17.61 19.46 41.75
N GLY A 35 -16.99 19.50 42.92
CA GLY A 35 -16.29 18.35 43.50
C GLY A 35 -14.86 18.14 43.00
N VAL A 36 -14.28 19.10 42.26
CA VAL A 36 -12.86 19.04 41.92
C VAL A 36 -12.03 19.29 43.18
N ARG A 37 -11.12 18.36 43.49
CA ARG A 37 -10.28 18.43 44.69
C ARG A 37 -9.42 19.70 44.67
N PHE A 38 -9.47 20.47 45.75
CA PHE A 38 -8.68 21.70 45.92
C PHE A 38 -7.18 21.45 45.71
N SER A 39 -6.64 20.34 46.21
CA SER A 39 -5.22 19.97 46.06
C SER A 39 -4.77 19.79 44.60
N LEU A 40 -5.68 19.37 43.71
CA LEU A 40 -5.38 19.27 42.27
C LEU A 40 -5.32 20.66 41.63
N ILE A 41 -6.24 21.56 42.00
CA ILE A 41 -6.27 22.92 41.49
C ILE A 41 -5.03 23.69 41.97
N ASP A 42 -4.72 23.60 43.25
CA ASP A 42 -3.55 24.23 43.87
C ASP A 42 -2.23 23.76 43.23
N SER A 43 -2.10 22.46 42.95
CA SER A 43 -0.94 21.92 42.24
C SER A 43 -0.82 22.46 40.81
N VAL A 44 -1.93 22.66 40.09
CA VAL A 44 -1.93 23.20 38.71
C VAL A 44 -1.64 24.70 38.71
N ILE A 45 -2.12 25.45 39.71
CA ILE A 45 -1.80 26.86 39.93
C ILE A 45 -0.32 27.03 40.26
N ALA A 46 0.23 26.23 41.18
CA ALA A 46 1.64 26.26 41.56
C ALA A 46 2.57 25.99 40.38
N LYS A 47 2.14 25.15 39.42
CA LYS A 47 2.84 24.87 38.17
C LYS A 47 2.58 25.90 37.05
N GLY A 48 1.78 26.94 37.31
CA GLY A 48 1.44 27.98 36.32
C GLY A 48 0.78 27.44 35.05
N SER A 49 0.06 26.33 35.17
CA SER A 49 -0.39 25.49 34.07
C SER A 49 -1.88 25.65 33.75
N THR A 50 -2.33 25.08 32.62
CA THR A 50 -3.74 25.00 32.24
C THR A 50 -4.38 23.73 32.78
N LEU A 51 -5.63 23.80 33.23
CA LEU A 51 -6.40 22.63 33.64
C LEU A 51 -7.21 22.07 32.46
N ASN A 52 -7.04 20.79 32.12
CA ASN A 52 -7.90 20.10 31.14
C ASN A 52 -9.18 19.61 31.83
N LEU A 53 -10.32 20.06 31.34
CA LEU A 53 -11.65 19.76 31.88
C LEU A 53 -12.21 18.43 31.35
N THR A 54 -11.76 17.96 30.18
CA THR A 54 -12.29 16.75 29.55
C THR A 54 -12.05 15.48 30.39
N PRO A 55 -10.87 15.26 31.01
CA PRO A 55 -10.67 14.13 31.93
C PRO A 55 -11.46 14.25 33.24
N LEU A 56 -11.90 15.46 33.62
CA LEU A 56 -12.61 15.70 34.88
C LEU A 56 -14.12 15.53 34.73
N PHE A 57 -14.66 15.90 33.57
CA PHE A 57 -16.10 16.04 33.36
C PHE A 57 -16.61 15.29 32.12
N GLY A 58 -15.74 14.57 31.41
CA GLY A 58 -16.08 13.79 30.22
C GLY A 58 -16.69 14.64 29.10
N ASP A 59 -17.67 14.09 28.39
CA ASP A 59 -18.37 14.77 27.28
C ASP A 59 -19.17 15.99 27.73
N SER A 60 -19.49 16.08 29.04
CA SER A 60 -20.19 17.23 29.63
C SER A 60 -19.26 18.42 29.92
N ALA A 61 -17.95 18.29 29.71
CA ALA A 61 -16.97 19.32 30.03
C ALA A 61 -17.27 20.68 29.38
N ARG A 62 -17.81 20.68 28.15
CA ARG A 62 -18.21 21.90 27.44
C ARG A 62 -19.38 22.60 28.14
N MET A 63 -20.46 21.84 28.37
CA MET A 63 -21.69 22.36 28.98
C MET A 63 -21.42 22.91 30.38
N ILE A 64 -20.60 22.20 31.15
CA ILE A 64 -20.20 22.61 32.51
C ILE A 64 -19.33 23.88 32.47
N ALA A 65 -18.38 23.98 31.53
CA ALA A 65 -17.57 25.18 31.36
C ALA A 65 -18.41 26.41 31.00
N ASP A 66 -19.38 26.25 30.10
CA ASP A 66 -20.29 27.32 29.66
C ASP A 66 -21.21 27.75 30.82
N GLN A 67 -21.77 26.79 31.57
CA GLN A 67 -22.62 27.06 32.74
C GLN A 67 -21.86 27.83 33.84
N LEU A 68 -20.60 27.48 34.05
CA LEU A 68 -19.72 28.16 35.00
C LEU A 68 -19.06 29.42 34.42
N LYS A 69 -19.38 29.84 33.19
CA LYS A 69 -18.78 30.99 32.50
C LYS A 69 -17.25 30.99 32.59
N LEU A 70 -16.63 29.81 32.47
CA LEU A 70 -15.18 29.66 32.54
C LEU A 70 -14.54 30.10 31.22
N PRO A 71 -13.43 30.84 31.25
CA PRO A 71 -12.69 31.20 30.04
C PRO A 71 -11.92 29.99 29.51
N VAL A 72 -12.63 29.06 28.87
CA VAL A 72 -12.04 27.86 28.24
C VAL A 72 -11.47 28.16 26.86
N LYS A 73 -10.30 27.59 26.59
CA LYS A 73 -9.76 27.45 25.23
C LYS A 73 -10.01 26.03 24.75
N ARG A 74 -10.56 25.90 23.55
CA ARG A 74 -10.65 24.62 22.85
C ARG A 74 -9.26 24.25 22.34
N VAL A 75 -8.72 23.14 22.82
CA VAL A 75 -7.44 22.58 22.36
C VAL A 75 -7.71 21.24 21.72
N ILE A 76 -7.31 21.12 20.46
CA ILE A 76 -7.28 19.83 19.78
C ILE A 76 -5.96 19.18 20.20
N PRO A 77 -5.95 18.02 20.89
CA PRO A 77 -4.72 17.39 21.32
C PRO A 77 -3.81 17.15 20.11
N TYR A 78 -2.54 17.54 20.24
CA TYR A 78 -1.53 17.25 19.23
C TYR A 78 -1.25 15.74 19.26
N LEU A 79 -1.81 15.03 18.29
CA LEU A 79 -1.49 13.63 18.06
C LEU A 79 -0.18 13.56 17.27
N ASP A 80 0.74 12.71 17.72
CA ASP A 80 1.73 12.16 16.81
C ASP A 80 0.99 11.31 15.76
N SER A 81 0.71 11.94 14.64
CA SER A 81 -0.23 11.44 13.64
C SER A 81 0.17 10.09 13.04
N LEU A 82 1.41 9.63 13.22
CA LEU A 82 1.89 8.34 12.72
C LEU A 82 1.31 7.13 13.48
N GLN A 83 0.83 7.34 14.71
CA GLN A 83 0.29 6.24 15.53
C GLN A 83 -1.08 5.75 15.06
N TYR A 84 -1.78 6.54 14.25
CA TYR A 84 -3.14 6.22 13.79
C TYR A 84 -3.10 5.75 12.34
N PRO A 85 -3.63 4.55 12.05
CA PRO A 85 -3.60 4.03 10.70
C PRO A 85 -4.48 4.89 9.79
N VAL A 86 -3.97 5.17 8.58
CA VAL A 86 -4.77 5.73 7.51
C VAL A 86 -5.55 4.57 6.88
N SER A 87 -6.83 4.44 7.26
CA SER A 87 -7.75 3.41 6.75
C SER A 87 -8.73 3.94 5.69
N SER A 88 -8.70 5.23 5.38
CA SER A 88 -9.58 5.83 4.38
C SER A 88 -9.18 5.53 2.93
N ILE A 89 -8.05 4.84 2.74
CA ILE A 89 -7.50 4.50 1.43
C ILE A 89 -7.49 2.98 1.38
N ASP A 90 -8.35 2.41 0.54
CA ASP A 90 -8.43 0.95 0.39
C ASP A 90 -7.22 0.42 -0.37
N VAL A 91 -6.79 1.15 -1.41
CA VAL A 91 -5.80 0.70 -2.38
C VAL A 91 -4.90 1.84 -2.83
N ILE A 92 -3.61 1.56 -3.00
CA ILE A 92 -2.61 2.50 -3.56
C ILE A 92 -1.89 1.82 -4.71
N PHE A 93 -1.89 2.47 -5.87
CA PHE A 93 -1.06 2.05 -7.00
C PHE A 93 0.33 2.69 -6.91
N CYS A 94 1.36 1.85 -6.87
CA CYS A 94 2.77 2.18 -6.70
C CYS A 94 3.59 1.70 -7.90
N PRO A 95 3.53 2.39 -9.05
CA PRO A 95 4.39 2.05 -10.18
C PRO A 95 5.84 2.40 -9.84
N ILE A 96 6.76 1.46 -10.06
CA ILE A 96 8.19 1.65 -9.92
C ILE A 96 8.90 1.36 -11.24
N SER A 97 10.06 1.98 -11.43
CA SER A 97 10.92 1.76 -12.59
C SER A 97 11.99 0.69 -12.34
N ASN A 98 12.23 0.32 -11.08
CA ASN A 98 13.26 -0.62 -10.68
C ASN A 98 12.86 -1.36 -9.39
N SER A 99 13.12 -2.67 -9.31
CA SER A 99 12.80 -3.50 -8.15
C SER A 99 13.45 -3.04 -6.83
N HIS A 100 14.59 -2.35 -6.86
CA HIS A 100 15.24 -1.83 -5.65
C HIS A 100 14.41 -0.72 -4.94
N GLU A 101 13.41 -0.14 -5.62
CA GLU A 101 12.50 0.84 -5.03
C GLU A 101 11.44 0.20 -4.13
N ILE A 102 11.22 -1.12 -4.22
CA ILE A 102 10.22 -1.88 -3.45
C ILE A 102 10.41 -1.64 -1.95
N GLY A 103 11.64 -1.78 -1.45
CA GLY A 103 11.94 -1.59 -0.03
C GLY A 103 11.72 -0.16 0.45
N VAL A 104 12.11 0.82 -0.37
CA VAL A 104 11.94 2.24 -0.05
C VAL A 104 10.45 2.58 0.05
N LEU A 105 9.65 2.24 -0.96
CA LEU A 105 8.22 2.57 -0.95
C LEU A 105 7.45 1.83 0.15
N SER A 106 7.64 0.51 0.27
CA SER A 106 6.93 -0.30 1.26
C SER A 106 7.25 0.12 2.71
N SER A 107 8.50 0.50 2.99
CA SER A 107 8.89 1.03 4.29
C SER A 107 8.27 2.40 4.59
N GLN A 108 8.15 3.28 3.60
CA GLN A 108 7.49 4.58 3.77
C GLN A 108 5.99 4.42 4.05
N LEU A 109 5.29 3.56 3.30
CA LEU A 109 3.87 3.28 3.54
C LEU A 109 3.63 2.78 4.96
N THR A 110 4.49 1.88 5.43
CA THR A 110 4.43 1.37 6.80
C THR A 110 4.78 2.44 7.83
N TYR A 111 5.81 3.26 7.59
CA TYR A 111 6.21 4.36 8.46
C TYR A 111 5.07 5.38 8.64
N TYR A 112 4.34 5.69 7.57
CA TYR A 112 3.16 6.54 7.60
C TYR A 112 1.89 5.79 8.03
N ASN A 113 1.99 4.54 8.49
CA ASN A 113 0.88 3.73 8.97
C ASN A 113 -0.30 3.72 7.98
N ILE A 114 0.01 3.60 6.70
CA ILE A 114 -0.99 3.56 5.63
C ILE A 114 -1.45 2.12 5.47
N ASN A 115 -2.70 1.84 5.87
CA ASN A 115 -3.26 0.50 5.83
C ASN A 115 -4.08 0.33 4.54
N ALA A 116 -3.37 0.27 3.41
CA ALA A 116 -3.96 0.11 2.08
C ALA A 116 -3.31 -1.08 1.37
N THR A 117 -4.07 -1.77 0.51
CA THR A 117 -3.49 -2.77 -0.40
C THR A 117 -2.62 -2.07 -1.44
N VAL A 118 -1.40 -2.54 -1.61
CA VAL A 118 -0.48 -2.01 -2.62
C VAL A 118 -0.66 -2.75 -3.94
N LEU A 119 -0.88 -1.98 -5.01
CA LEU A 119 -0.86 -2.47 -6.38
C LEU A 119 0.44 -2.02 -7.07
N GLY A 120 1.22 -2.97 -7.58
CA GLY A 120 2.50 -2.73 -8.22
C GLY A 120 2.51 -2.87 -9.75
N SER A 121 3.52 -2.28 -10.39
CA SER A 121 3.93 -2.55 -11.78
C SER A 121 4.69 -3.88 -11.91
N GLY A 122 5.07 -4.26 -13.15
CA GLY A 122 5.82 -5.50 -13.43
C GLY A 122 7.15 -5.63 -12.70
N GLU A 123 7.79 -4.50 -12.39
CA GLU A 123 9.05 -4.42 -11.65
C GLU A 123 8.93 -4.92 -10.20
N TRP A 124 7.70 -5.08 -9.67
CA TRP A 124 7.47 -5.73 -8.39
C TRP A 124 7.69 -7.24 -8.44
N ASN A 125 7.80 -7.84 -9.63
CA ASN A 125 8.08 -9.26 -9.80
C ASN A 125 9.56 -9.60 -9.56
N ASP A 126 10.06 -9.26 -8.37
CA ASP A 126 11.40 -9.60 -7.88
C ASP A 126 11.27 -10.29 -6.52
N ALA A 127 11.37 -11.62 -6.54
CA ALA A 127 11.20 -12.43 -5.34
C ALA A 127 12.25 -12.11 -4.26
N ASN A 128 13.45 -11.69 -4.64
CA ASN A 128 14.52 -11.39 -3.69
C ASN A 128 14.22 -10.08 -2.96
N GLU A 129 13.90 -9.01 -3.70
CA GLU A 129 13.54 -7.72 -3.12
C GLU A 129 12.27 -7.80 -2.27
N LEU A 130 11.27 -8.57 -2.73
CA LEU A 130 10.06 -8.85 -1.96
C LEU A 130 10.37 -9.58 -0.65
N ASP A 131 11.25 -10.60 -0.66
CA ASP A 131 11.61 -11.37 0.53
C ASP A 131 12.46 -10.60 1.54
N ILE A 132 13.45 -9.83 1.06
CA ILE A 132 14.25 -8.91 1.89
C ILE A 132 13.32 -7.94 2.63
N ASN A 133 12.26 -7.47 1.96
CA ASN A 133 11.31 -6.50 2.50
C ASN A 133 9.99 -7.13 2.98
N LYS A 134 9.94 -8.45 3.22
CA LYS A 134 8.71 -9.21 3.49
C LYS A 134 7.81 -8.65 4.59
N ARG A 135 8.40 -7.98 5.57
CA ARG A 135 7.68 -7.31 6.67
C ARG A 135 6.76 -6.19 6.20
N TYR A 136 7.00 -5.63 5.01
CA TYR A 136 6.27 -4.50 4.44
C TYR A 136 5.59 -4.84 3.11
N THR A 137 6.01 -5.92 2.43
CA THR A 137 5.53 -6.29 1.10
C THR A 137 4.52 -7.43 1.13
N ASN A 138 4.24 -8.03 2.28
CA ASN A 138 3.27 -9.11 2.40
C ASN A 138 1.85 -8.64 2.05
N GLY A 139 1.24 -9.27 1.04
CA GLY A 139 -0.08 -8.91 0.51
C GLY A 139 -0.04 -7.91 -0.65
N VAL A 140 1.13 -7.57 -1.19
CA VAL A 140 1.22 -6.75 -2.41
C VAL A 140 0.72 -7.56 -3.60
N ILE A 141 -0.07 -6.91 -4.46
CA ILE A 141 -0.55 -7.46 -5.73
C ILE A 141 0.10 -6.68 -6.87
N PHE A 142 0.53 -7.33 -7.95
CA PHE A 142 1.16 -6.66 -9.08
C PHE A 142 0.88 -7.35 -10.41
N GLY A 143 0.85 -6.56 -11.48
CA GLY A 143 0.73 -7.08 -12.84
C GLY A 143 2.10 -7.40 -13.43
N SER A 144 2.29 -8.58 -13.99
CA SER A 144 3.55 -8.98 -14.64
C SER A 144 3.31 -9.72 -15.95
N ASP A 145 4.17 -9.49 -16.93
CA ASP A 145 4.24 -10.22 -18.20
C ASP A 145 5.02 -11.55 -18.06
N ARG A 146 5.40 -11.93 -16.82
CA ARG A 146 6.26 -13.06 -16.54
C ARG A 146 5.69 -13.92 -15.40
N TRP A 147 5.16 -15.08 -15.76
CA TRP A 147 4.85 -16.14 -14.82
C TRP A 147 5.26 -17.49 -15.40
N ILE A 148 6.29 -18.10 -14.80
CA ILE A 148 6.80 -19.38 -15.26
C ILE A 148 6.14 -20.48 -14.45
N GLU A 149 5.23 -21.21 -15.09
CA GLU A 149 4.66 -22.40 -14.48
C GLU A 149 5.71 -23.53 -14.41
N ARG A 150 5.96 -24.00 -13.19
CA ARG A 150 6.91 -25.07 -12.91
C ARG A 150 6.26 -26.42 -13.22
N ASN A 151 6.35 -26.81 -14.48
CA ASN A 151 5.89 -28.12 -14.96
C ASN A 151 7.04 -28.88 -15.67
N GLU A 152 6.78 -30.14 -16.04
CA GLU A 152 7.77 -31.01 -16.68
C GLU A 152 8.31 -30.41 -17.99
N GLN A 153 7.45 -29.78 -18.79
CA GLN A 153 7.84 -29.17 -20.07
C GLN A 153 8.82 -28.01 -19.86
N THR A 154 8.48 -27.06 -18.98
CA THR A 154 9.35 -25.93 -18.65
C THR A 154 10.68 -26.41 -18.08
N ASN A 155 10.65 -27.39 -17.17
CA ASN A 155 11.87 -27.98 -16.59
C ASN A 155 12.74 -28.63 -17.67
N ARG A 156 12.14 -29.39 -18.60
CA ARG A 156 12.87 -30.00 -19.72
C ARG A 156 13.53 -28.97 -20.62
N ILE A 157 12.84 -27.85 -20.90
CA ILE A 157 13.41 -26.76 -21.70
C ILE A 157 14.62 -26.15 -20.99
N PHE A 158 14.50 -25.89 -19.69
CA PHE A 158 15.59 -25.31 -18.89
C PHE A 158 16.78 -26.25 -18.78
N SER A 159 16.55 -27.55 -18.55
CA SER A 159 17.61 -28.56 -18.50
C SER A 159 18.34 -28.69 -19.84
N LYS A 160 17.62 -28.71 -20.96
CA LYS A 160 18.24 -28.75 -22.30
C LYS A 160 19.08 -27.51 -22.59
N TYR A 161 18.59 -26.34 -22.20
CA TYR A 161 19.34 -25.10 -22.36
C TYR A 161 20.62 -25.12 -21.51
N ALA A 162 20.51 -25.50 -20.24
CA ALA A 162 21.65 -25.60 -19.33
C ALA A 162 22.69 -26.63 -19.81
N GLN A 163 22.26 -27.79 -20.31
CA GLN A 163 23.16 -28.82 -20.84
C GLN A 163 23.94 -28.34 -22.07
N ARG A 164 23.30 -27.53 -22.94
CA ARG A 164 23.90 -27.05 -24.18
C ARG A 164 24.81 -25.85 -23.99
N TYR A 165 24.46 -24.94 -23.10
CA TYR A 165 25.12 -23.64 -22.97
C TYR A 165 25.85 -23.43 -21.64
N SER A 166 25.74 -24.37 -20.70
CA SER A 166 26.30 -24.29 -19.34
C SER A 166 25.91 -23.01 -18.60
N LYS A 167 24.69 -22.51 -18.86
CA LYS A 167 24.16 -21.26 -18.32
C LYS A 167 22.69 -21.43 -17.95
N THR A 168 22.25 -20.65 -16.96
CA THR A 168 20.82 -20.49 -16.66
C THR A 168 20.14 -19.71 -17.77
N ILE A 169 18.85 -19.97 -17.99
CA ILE A 169 18.06 -19.23 -18.96
C ILE A 169 17.81 -17.82 -18.43
N SER A 170 18.05 -16.81 -19.27
CA SER A 170 17.74 -15.41 -18.94
C SER A 170 16.40 -14.99 -19.54
N ASP A 171 15.84 -13.88 -19.08
CA ASP A 171 14.57 -13.35 -19.58
C ASP A 171 14.59 -13.06 -21.08
N ASN A 172 15.72 -12.56 -21.61
CA ASN A 172 15.91 -12.32 -23.03
C ASN A 172 15.90 -13.61 -23.86
N VAL A 173 16.47 -14.70 -23.30
CA VAL A 173 16.44 -16.00 -23.97
C VAL A 173 15.02 -16.56 -23.98
N MET A 174 14.27 -16.39 -22.89
CA MET A 174 12.86 -16.80 -22.84
C MET A 174 11.99 -15.99 -23.82
N PHE A 175 12.22 -14.67 -23.96
CA PHE A 175 11.58 -13.88 -25.01
C PHE A 175 11.88 -14.42 -26.40
N GLY A 176 13.15 -14.70 -26.70
CA GLY A 176 13.54 -15.27 -27.99
C GLY A 176 12.92 -16.64 -28.25
N TYR A 177 12.81 -17.48 -27.21
CA TYR A 177 12.16 -18.78 -27.29
C TYR A 177 10.67 -18.65 -27.62
N ASP A 178 9.95 -17.78 -26.91
CA ASP A 178 8.51 -17.60 -27.10
C ASP A 178 8.20 -17.03 -28.49
N VAL A 179 8.96 -16.01 -28.93
CA VAL A 179 8.83 -15.41 -30.27
C VAL A 179 9.12 -16.44 -31.36
N MET A 180 10.22 -17.19 -31.25
CA MET A 180 10.56 -18.18 -32.27
C MET A 180 9.56 -19.34 -32.29
N SER A 181 9.06 -19.76 -31.13
CA SER A 181 8.04 -20.80 -31.03
C SER A 181 6.74 -20.36 -31.71
N LEU A 182 6.33 -19.09 -31.52
CA LEU A 182 5.18 -18.51 -32.21
C LEU A 182 5.39 -18.50 -33.73
N ILE A 183 6.53 -18.05 -34.22
CA ILE A 183 6.83 -17.99 -35.66
C ILE A 183 6.83 -19.40 -36.28
N ILE A 184 7.48 -20.37 -35.63
CA ILE A 184 7.50 -21.76 -36.09
C ILE A 184 6.08 -22.34 -36.11
N HIS A 185 5.25 -22.00 -35.14
CA HIS A 185 3.85 -22.42 -35.12
C HIS A 185 3.10 -21.90 -36.36
N GLN A 186 3.24 -20.62 -36.71
CA GLN A 186 2.64 -20.06 -37.93
C GLN A 186 3.12 -20.79 -39.19
N PHE A 187 4.41 -21.12 -39.28
CA PHE A 187 4.94 -21.87 -40.43
C PHE A 187 4.38 -23.28 -40.55
N ARG A 188 4.10 -23.94 -39.42
CA ARG A 188 3.43 -25.25 -39.41
C ARG A 188 2.00 -25.19 -39.91
N ASP A 189 1.35 -24.04 -39.73
CA ASP A 189 -0.02 -23.77 -40.20
C ASP A 189 -0.07 -23.31 -41.67
N GLY A 190 1.06 -23.40 -42.39
CA GLY A 190 1.13 -23.15 -43.83
C GLY A 190 1.38 -21.70 -44.22
N VAL A 191 1.75 -20.84 -43.26
CA VAL A 191 2.23 -19.48 -43.53
C VAL A 191 3.63 -19.57 -44.14
N LEU A 192 3.81 -19.20 -45.41
CA LEU A 192 5.08 -19.37 -46.13
C LEU A 192 5.66 -18.06 -46.68
N THR A 193 4.86 -16.99 -46.77
CA THR A 193 5.31 -15.67 -47.24
C THR A 193 5.33 -14.64 -46.11
N ARG A 194 6.06 -13.55 -46.35
CA ARG A 194 6.14 -12.40 -45.41
C ARG A 194 4.77 -11.79 -45.16
N GLU A 195 3.98 -11.63 -46.21
CA GLU A 195 2.64 -11.03 -46.17
C GLU A 195 1.70 -11.90 -45.37
N GLN A 196 1.72 -13.22 -45.61
CA GLN A 196 0.94 -14.19 -44.85
C GLN A 196 1.32 -14.16 -43.37
N LEU A 197 2.62 -14.09 -43.05
CA LEU A 197 3.08 -14.02 -41.66
C LEU A 197 2.63 -12.73 -40.98
N ALA A 198 2.73 -11.60 -41.68
CA ALA A 198 2.29 -10.32 -41.14
C ALA A 198 0.77 -10.31 -40.85
N GLU A 199 -0.05 -10.93 -41.69
CA GLU A 199 -1.49 -11.07 -41.42
C GLU A 199 -1.78 -12.05 -40.29
N ALA A 200 -1.14 -13.23 -40.30
CA ALA A 200 -1.35 -14.24 -39.27
C ALA A 200 -0.98 -13.74 -37.86
N LEU A 201 0.10 -12.95 -37.75
CA LEU A 201 0.51 -12.36 -36.47
C LEU A 201 -0.50 -11.34 -35.90
N LYS A 202 -1.32 -10.69 -36.73
CA LYS A 202 -2.36 -9.76 -36.24
C LYS A 202 -3.52 -10.48 -35.57
N THR A 203 -3.71 -11.76 -35.88
CA THR A 203 -4.84 -12.57 -35.40
C THR A 203 -4.44 -13.58 -34.34
N VAL A 204 -3.20 -13.52 -33.84
CA VAL A 204 -2.74 -14.43 -32.78
C VAL A 204 -3.52 -14.18 -31.50
N THR A 205 -4.21 -15.21 -31.05
CA THR A 205 -4.94 -15.26 -29.77
C THR A 205 -4.45 -16.44 -28.96
N GLU A 206 -4.20 -16.22 -27.67
CA GLU A 206 -3.98 -17.27 -26.68
C GLU A 206 -2.80 -18.25 -26.97
N PHE A 207 -1.78 -17.80 -27.69
CA PHE A 207 -0.59 -18.63 -27.90
C PHE A 207 0.18 -18.81 -26.58
N THR A 208 0.34 -20.06 -26.12
CA THR A 208 1.01 -20.35 -24.84
C THR A 208 2.53 -20.37 -25.00
N GLY A 209 3.20 -19.31 -24.53
CA GLY A 209 4.65 -19.27 -24.34
C GLY A 209 5.09 -19.81 -22.97
N ILE A 210 6.40 -19.82 -22.72
CA ILE A 210 6.98 -20.18 -21.41
C ILE A 210 6.68 -19.09 -20.37
N ARG A 211 6.74 -17.81 -20.77
CA ARG A 211 6.61 -16.69 -19.84
C ARG A 211 5.19 -16.22 -19.63
N ASN A 212 4.42 -16.22 -20.70
CA ASN A 212 3.08 -15.65 -20.76
C ASN A 212 2.30 -16.25 -21.94
N THR A 213 1.00 -16.11 -21.87
CA THR A 213 0.13 -16.22 -23.03
C THR A 213 0.33 -15.01 -23.93
N ILE A 214 0.37 -15.20 -25.24
CA ILE A 214 0.57 -14.16 -26.25
C ILE A 214 -0.72 -13.99 -27.04
N SER A 215 -1.27 -12.78 -26.99
CA SER A 215 -2.40 -12.33 -27.82
C SER A 215 -2.07 -10.98 -28.42
N LEU A 216 -2.07 -10.86 -29.75
CA LEU A 216 -1.59 -9.70 -30.51
C LEU A 216 -2.73 -8.94 -31.22
N THR A 217 -3.97 -9.14 -30.77
CA THR A 217 -5.20 -8.71 -31.45
C THR A 217 -5.41 -7.21 -31.51
N LYS A 218 -4.88 -6.46 -30.53
CA LYS A 218 -5.09 -5.01 -30.40
C LYS A 218 -3.73 -4.34 -30.29
N ASP A 219 -3.41 -3.50 -31.27
CA ASP A 219 -2.19 -2.68 -31.32
C ASP A 219 -0.86 -3.43 -31.51
N ARG A 220 -0.89 -4.69 -31.96
CA ARG A 220 0.32 -5.52 -32.21
C ARG A 220 1.23 -5.70 -30.98
N ALA A 221 0.70 -5.42 -29.79
CA ALA A 221 1.35 -5.66 -28.51
C ALA A 221 0.65 -6.82 -27.81
N ASN A 222 1.36 -7.49 -26.90
CA ASN A 222 0.74 -8.55 -26.11
C ASN A 222 -0.30 -7.96 -25.16
N SER A 223 -1.55 -8.42 -25.27
CA SER A 223 -2.66 -7.97 -24.44
C SER A 223 -2.91 -8.80 -23.18
N SER A 224 -2.07 -9.82 -22.93
CA SER A 224 -2.14 -10.71 -21.76
C SER A 224 -1.19 -10.29 -20.64
N LEU A 225 -1.69 -10.22 -19.41
CA LEU A 225 -0.97 -9.87 -18.20
C LEU A 225 -1.33 -10.82 -17.04
N HIS A 226 -0.35 -11.28 -16.29
CA HIS A 226 -0.61 -12.03 -15.06
C HIS A 226 -0.79 -11.10 -13.88
N ILE A 227 -1.81 -11.34 -13.07
CA ILE A 227 -1.99 -10.69 -11.78
C ILE A 227 -1.43 -11.63 -10.72
N LEU A 228 -0.39 -11.17 -10.02
CA LEU A 228 0.38 -11.94 -9.04
C LEU A 228 0.20 -11.33 -7.65
N GLU A 229 0.28 -12.17 -6.62
CA GLU A 229 0.30 -11.75 -5.21
C GLU A 229 1.57 -12.29 -4.54
N TYR A 230 2.26 -11.44 -3.78
CA TYR A 230 3.30 -11.87 -2.86
C TYR A 230 2.74 -11.99 -1.44
N LYS A 231 2.72 -13.21 -0.91
CA LYS A 231 2.18 -13.50 0.41
C LYS A 231 2.91 -14.65 1.07
N ASN A 232 3.19 -14.53 2.36
CA ASN A 232 3.86 -15.54 3.17
C ASN A 232 5.19 -16.06 2.58
N GLY A 233 5.98 -15.17 1.97
CA GLY A 233 7.27 -15.55 1.38
C GLY A 233 7.21 -16.13 -0.03
N ALA A 234 6.03 -16.18 -0.66
CA ALA A 234 5.86 -16.77 -1.98
C ALA A 234 5.08 -15.85 -2.93
N ILE A 235 5.47 -15.84 -4.20
CA ILE A 235 4.69 -15.24 -5.28
C ILE A 235 3.74 -16.30 -5.84
N SER A 236 2.46 -15.97 -5.94
CA SER A 236 1.44 -16.83 -6.54
C SER A 236 0.66 -16.08 -7.62
N LYS A 237 0.17 -16.80 -8.63
CA LYS A 237 -0.68 -16.23 -9.68
C LYS A 237 -2.13 -16.25 -9.22
N LEU A 238 -2.77 -15.08 -9.18
CA LEU A 238 -4.20 -14.95 -8.89
C LEU A 238 -5.04 -15.20 -10.12
N GLN A 239 -4.70 -14.55 -11.24
CA GLN A 239 -5.41 -14.67 -12.51
C GLN A 239 -4.54 -14.22 -13.69
N THR A 240 -4.97 -14.55 -14.90
CA THR A 240 -4.46 -13.94 -16.14
C THR A 240 -5.55 -13.03 -16.67
N TYR A 241 -5.20 -11.79 -16.98
CA TYR A 241 -6.07 -10.83 -17.64
C TYR A 241 -5.67 -10.70 -19.10
N SER A 242 -6.63 -10.87 -20.01
CA SER A 242 -6.43 -10.67 -21.45
C SER A 242 -7.38 -9.56 -21.91
N TYR A 243 -6.82 -8.51 -22.50
CA TYR A 243 -7.63 -7.45 -23.10
C TYR A 243 -8.19 -7.95 -24.45
N GLN A 244 -9.51 -8.12 -24.51
CA GLN A 244 -10.26 -8.44 -25.73
C GLN A 244 -10.51 -7.19 -26.58
#